data_AF-A0A3F2RXV1-F1
#
_entry.id   AF-A0A3F2RXV1-F1
#
_cell.length_a   1.000
_cell.length_b   1.000
_cell.length_c   1.000
_cell.angle_alpha   90.00
_cell.angle_beta   90.00
_cell.angle_gamma   90.00
#
_symmetry.space_group_name_H-M   'P 1'
#
loop_
_entity.id
_entity.type
_entity.pdbx_description
1 polymer ?
#
loop_
_entity_poly.entity_id
_entity_poly.type
_entity_poly.pdbx_seq_one_letter_code
_entity_poly.pdbx_strand_id
1 'polypeptide(L)'
;MITADEDDGATTYESPKSVPYLPGALPLLGHTVLMARNLDNFQDWLVEQSVARNGEPFILKQPGKNDWLFSARPEDFEQILKNHFDTFIKGPQVRELLDDFMGENIVVINGERWKFQRKALVNLFRARSLRDHMTPIVQKCALALQRVFAQAAEKGEVMDVHHIMGRFALETFAEIEFGSKLGLLEAGGEHAFETAINDANHISLERFAVPMWVWKLKRWLNVGSERRLRENMEVITGFVMDNISGAMKRQKLSDEVHGQRVLPSDVFNISLAGVLAGKDTTGDAMSWLMHLLHENPRVEKKLRAVLLAKVPNLAKAENYVPSMEDLDIITYLEATIRESLRLKPPAPCVTQHCTQDTVFPNGTSIRKGTDTTMLYHASALLPSVWGPDATEFKPERFLDENDKLIDLPPLKFIAFSAGPRKCVGRKLAMIEMKVVTACLGEIGVQLTSIRSKLVKDVCEQLLRIVKETGTDFQELANALLPQIVQTARNSSFAVRQPGARLLGKVSEMVRYDLSLMKKIFLQFTQEKVRILLLDQLMIIFVFWSDDEMEMWDSDVLEMIRRGLEDQSDKVRKTARETLTRFLTRC
;
A
#
# COMPACT_ATOMS: atom_id res chain seq x y z
N MET A 1 -0.77 -44.08 -48.29
CA MET A 1 -0.66 -44.56 -46.88
C MET A 1 0.50 -43.85 -46.22
N ILE A 2 0.26 -42.64 -45.72
CA ILE A 2 1.01 -42.02 -44.62
C ILE A 2 -0.08 -41.28 -43.86
N THR A 3 -0.36 -41.78 -42.66
CA THR A 3 -1.33 -41.26 -41.70
C THR A 3 -0.86 -39.89 -41.23
N ALA A 4 -1.76 -38.90 -41.30
CA ALA A 4 -1.59 -37.66 -40.58
C ALA A 4 -1.96 -37.94 -39.12
N ASP A 5 -0.98 -37.77 -38.23
CA ASP A 5 -1.23 -37.71 -36.79
C ASP A 5 -2.00 -36.42 -36.50
N GLU A 6 -3.30 -36.57 -36.22
CA GLU A 6 -4.09 -35.57 -35.50
C GLU A 6 -3.69 -35.67 -34.02
N ASP A 7 -2.75 -34.81 -33.61
CA ASP A 7 -2.44 -34.57 -32.20
C ASP A 7 -3.59 -33.72 -31.60
N ASP A 8 -4.70 -34.39 -31.33
CA ASP A 8 -5.87 -33.83 -30.65
C ASP A 8 -5.50 -33.63 -29.17
N GLY A 9 -5.03 -32.42 -28.85
CA GLY A 9 -4.67 -31.98 -27.50
C GLY A 9 -5.88 -31.93 -26.56
N ALA A 10 -6.39 -33.10 -26.16
CA ALA A 10 -7.41 -33.22 -25.14
C ALA A 10 -6.82 -32.81 -23.78
N THR A 11 -7.16 -31.62 -23.31
CA THR A 11 -6.86 -31.18 -21.94
C THR A 11 -7.50 -32.17 -20.96
N THR A 12 -6.72 -33.08 -20.40
CA THR A 12 -7.20 -34.06 -19.41
C THR A 12 -7.61 -33.32 -18.14
N TYR A 13 -8.91 -33.24 -17.87
CA TYR A 13 -9.44 -32.69 -16.63
C TYR A 13 -9.18 -33.65 -15.47
N GLU A 14 -8.56 -33.15 -14.40
CA GLU A 14 -8.50 -33.90 -13.16
C GLU A 14 -9.89 -34.06 -12.53
N SER A 15 -10.06 -35.09 -11.71
CA SER A 15 -11.30 -35.32 -10.96
C SER A 15 -11.66 -34.08 -10.12
N PRO A 16 -12.95 -33.68 -10.05
CA PRO A 16 -13.40 -32.55 -9.25
C PRO A 16 -12.92 -32.62 -7.78
N LYS A 17 -12.23 -31.57 -7.32
CA LYS A 17 -11.71 -31.38 -5.97
C LYS A 17 -12.40 -30.15 -5.35
N SER A 18 -12.95 -30.33 -4.14
CA SER A 18 -13.50 -29.22 -3.38
C SER A 18 -12.40 -28.35 -2.78
N VAL A 19 -12.59 -27.04 -2.82
CA VAL A 19 -11.67 -26.10 -2.18
C VAL A 19 -11.96 -26.07 -0.68
N PRO A 20 -10.96 -26.23 0.19
CA PRO A 20 -11.17 -26.25 1.63
C PRO A 20 -11.43 -24.83 2.18
N TYR A 21 -12.26 -24.76 3.22
CA TYR A 21 -12.37 -23.56 4.05
C TYR A 21 -11.09 -23.38 4.88
N LEU A 22 -10.74 -22.13 5.15
CA LEU A 22 -9.62 -21.84 6.04
C LEU A 22 -9.95 -22.32 7.48
N PRO A 23 -8.98 -22.84 8.25
CA PRO A 23 -9.21 -23.14 9.66
C PRO A 23 -9.61 -21.90 10.47
N GLY A 24 -10.36 -22.08 11.56
CA GLY A 24 -10.74 -21.00 12.48
C GLY A 24 -12.13 -20.39 12.25
N ALA A 25 -12.98 -21.04 11.44
CA ALA A 25 -14.39 -20.68 11.34
C ALA A 25 -15.13 -20.96 12.66
N LEU A 26 -15.86 -19.96 13.16
CA LEU A 26 -16.74 -20.10 14.33
C LEU A 26 -18.16 -20.50 13.89
N PRO A 27 -18.92 -21.21 14.75
CA PRO A 27 -20.34 -21.45 14.51
C PRO A 27 -21.08 -20.12 14.28
N LEU A 28 -21.95 -20.08 13.27
CA LEU A 28 -22.75 -18.93 12.85
C LEU A 28 -21.97 -17.70 12.34
N LEU A 29 -20.80 -17.38 12.88
CA LEU A 29 -19.98 -16.22 12.50
C LEU A 29 -18.96 -16.51 11.39
N GLY A 30 -18.74 -17.78 11.05
CA GLY A 30 -17.74 -18.16 10.06
C GLY A 30 -16.36 -17.58 10.41
N HIS A 31 -15.71 -16.98 9.43
CA HIS A 31 -14.37 -16.39 9.56
C HIS A 31 -14.40 -14.92 9.98
N THR A 32 -15.56 -14.34 10.32
CA THR A 32 -15.66 -12.90 10.62
C THR A 32 -14.72 -12.45 11.73
N VAL A 33 -14.58 -13.21 12.82
CA VAL A 33 -13.65 -12.87 13.91
C VAL A 33 -12.19 -12.97 13.47
N LEU A 34 -11.86 -13.99 12.66
CA LEU A 34 -10.51 -14.16 12.11
C LEU A 34 -10.14 -13.00 11.18
N MET A 35 -11.07 -12.58 10.32
CA MET A 35 -10.88 -11.43 9.42
C MET A 35 -10.78 -10.12 10.21
N ALA A 36 -11.64 -9.91 11.21
CA ALA A 36 -11.59 -8.72 12.06
C ALA A 36 -10.27 -8.60 12.85
N ARG A 37 -9.73 -9.71 13.35
CA ARG A 37 -8.41 -9.73 14.02
C ARG A 37 -7.25 -9.36 13.11
N ASN A 38 -7.41 -9.58 11.81
CA ASN A 38 -6.39 -9.28 10.80
C ASN A 38 -6.80 -8.09 9.92
N LEU A 39 -7.76 -7.25 10.35
CA LEU A 39 -8.30 -6.17 9.52
C LEU A 39 -7.19 -5.18 9.10
N ASP A 40 -6.37 -4.78 10.07
CA ASP A 40 -5.25 -3.85 9.86
C ASP A 40 -4.12 -4.46 8.98
N ASN A 41 -4.12 -5.77 8.79
CA ASN A 41 -3.13 -6.50 7.97
C ASN A 41 -3.75 -7.39 6.89
N PHE A 42 -4.96 -7.08 6.43
CA PHE A 42 -5.74 -8.11 5.75
C PHE A 42 -5.05 -8.62 4.47
N GLN A 43 -4.38 -7.72 3.75
CA GLN A 43 -3.64 -8.07 2.53
C GLN A 43 -2.41 -8.94 2.81
N ASP A 44 -1.51 -8.55 3.72
CA ASP A 44 -0.32 -9.39 3.98
C ASP A 44 -0.72 -10.70 4.66
N TRP A 45 -1.78 -10.71 5.49
CA TRP A 45 -2.33 -11.94 6.03
C TRP A 45 -2.82 -12.89 4.93
N LEU A 46 -3.55 -12.42 3.92
CA LEU A 46 -3.95 -13.23 2.77
C LEU A 46 -2.74 -13.78 2.00
N VAL A 47 -1.69 -12.97 1.85
CA VAL A 47 -0.43 -13.39 1.23
C VAL A 47 0.24 -14.50 2.03
N GLU A 48 0.36 -14.34 3.35
CA GLU A 48 0.91 -15.35 4.26
C GLU A 48 0.13 -16.67 4.17
N GLN A 49 -1.21 -16.61 4.21
CA GLN A 49 -2.05 -17.80 4.06
C GLN A 49 -1.82 -18.48 2.71
N SER A 50 -1.69 -17.71 1.64
CA SER A 50 -1.49 -18.24 0.30
C SER A 50 -0.10 -18.85 0.11
N VAL A 51 0.96 -18.17 0.56
CA VAL A 51 2.35 -18.66 0.49
C VAL A 51 2.53 -19.91 1.33
N ALA A 52 1.97 -19.96 2.54
CA ALA A 52 2.00 -21.16 3.40
C ALA A 52 1.35 -22.38 2.76
N ARG A 53 0.49 -22.17 1.77
CA ARG A 53 -0.25 -23.20 1.01
C ARG A 53 0.30 -23.41 -0.40
N ASN A 54 1.47 -22.85 -0.71
CA ASN A 54 2.06 -22.89 -2.06
C ASN A 54 1.06 -22.46 -3.16
N GLY A 55 0.26 -21.44 -2.87
CA GLY A 55 -0.75 -20.88 -3.77
C GLY A 55 -2.05 -21.69 -3.89
N GLU A 56 -2.19 -22.85 -3.23
CA GLU A 56 -3.43 -23.63 -3.24
C GLU A 56 -4.62 -22.79 -2.74
N PRO A 57 -5.78 -22.84 -3.42
CA PRO A 57 -6.91 -22.02 -3.06
C PRO A 57 -7.49 -22.37 -1.68
N PHE A 58 -8.17 -21.39 -1.09
CA PHE A 58 -8.90 -21.55 0.16
C PHE A 58 -10.14 -20.65 0.18
N ILE A 59 -11.12 -20.99 1.04
CA ILE A 59 -12.37 -20.24 1.17
C ILE A 59 -12.48 -19.58 2.54
N LEU A 60 -12.86 -18.31 2.55
CA LEU A 60 -13.41 -17.62 3.72
C LEU A 60 -14.92 -17.51 3.59
N LYS A 61 -15.59 -17.47 4.74
CA LYS A 61 -17.05 -17.45 4.86
C LYS A 61 -17.47 -16.44 5.90
N GLN A 62 -18.44 -15.59 5.56
CA GLN A 62 -19.03 -14.63 6.49
C GLN A 62 -20.57 -14.71 6.46
N PRO A 63 -21.25 -14.35 7.56
CA PRO A 63 -22.71 -14.37 7.60
C PRO A 63 -23.32 -13.36 6.64
N GLY A 64 -24.28 -13.81 5.82
CA GLY A 64 -24.99 -12.96 4.86
C GLY A 64 -24.17 -12.55 3.63
N LYS A 65 -23.06 -13.23 3.37
CA LYS A 65 -22.21 -13.05 2.19
C LYS A 65 -21.99 -14.39 1.49
N ASN A 66 -21.59 -14.32 0.22
CA ASN A 66 -21.17 -15.49 -0.55
C ASN A 66 -19.91 -16.12 0.06
N ASP A 67 -19.68 -17.40 -0.27
CA ASP A 67 -18.36 -18.00 -0.06
C ASP A 67 -17.32 -17.22 -0.87
N TRP A 68 -16.20 -16.90 -0.22
CA TRP A 68 -15.15 -16.07 -0.78
C TRP A 68 -13.88 -16.89 -0.97
N LEU A 69 -13.64 -17.34 -2.19
CA LEU A 69 -12.49 -18.14 -2.59
C LEU A 69 -11.30 -17.22 -2.91
N PHE A 70 -10.11 -17.59 -2.47
CA PHE A 70 -8.85 -16.91 -2.80
C PHE A 70 -7.91 -17.89 -3.50
N SER A 71 -7.31 -17.48 -4.62
CA SER A 71 -6.28 -18.25 -5.33
C SER A 71 -5.10 -17.35 -5.69
N ALA A 72 -3.89 -17.90 -5.67
CA ALA A 72 -2.67 -17.22 -6.14
C ALA A 72 -2.01 -17.90 -7.35
N ARG A 73 -2.70 -18.86 -7.96
CA ARG A 73 -2.18 -19.65 -9.09
C ARG A 73 -2.41 -18.95 -10.43
N PRO A 74 -1.36 -18.71 -11.24
CA PRO A 74 -1.52 -18.16 -12.59
C PRO A 74 -2.47 -18.95 -13.47
N GLU A 75 -2.54 -20.28 -13.29
CA GLU A 75 -3.43 -21.18 -14.04
C GLU A 75 -4.90 -20.89 -13.74
N ASP A 76 -5.23 -20.64 -12.47
CA ASP A 76 -6.58 -20.25 -12.06
C ASP A 76 -6.92 -18.85 -12.61
N PHE A 77 -5.94 -17.95 -12.68
CA PHE A 77 -6.14 -16.62 -13.27
C PHE A 77 -6.48 -16.71 -14.76
N GLU A 78 -5.89 -17.67 -15.48
CA GLU A 78 -6.22 -17.95 -16.89
C GLU A 78 -7.68 -18.33 -17.04
N GLN A 79 -8.14 -19.25 -16.20
CA GLN A 79 -9.52 -19.73 -16.24
C GLN A 79 -10.49 -18.57 -15.99
N ILE A 80 -10.22 -17.75 -14.97
CA ILE A 80 -11.11 -16.65 -14.57
C ILE A 80 -11.12 -15.51 -15.58
N LEU A 81 -9.94 -15.08 -16.07
CA LEU A 81 -9.81 -13.87 -16.88
C LEU A 81 -9.95 -14.09 -18.38
N LYS A 82 -9.76 -15.33 -18.87
CA LYS A 82 -9.81 -15.65 -20.30
C LYS A 82 -10.83 -16.75 -20.60
N ASN A 83 -10.62 -17.97 -20.09
CA ASN A 83 -11.34 -19.14 -20.61
C ASN A 83 -12.81 -19.17 -20.19
N HIS A 84 -13.11 -18.68 -18.99
CA HIS A 84 -14.46 -18.60 -18.43
C HIS A 84 -14.88 -17.14 -18.18
N PHE A 85 -14.41 -16.20 -19.02
CA PHE A 85 -14.65 -14.77 -18.82
C PHE A 85 -16.14 -14.41 -18.64
N ASP A 86 -17.03 -15.00 -19.44
CA ASP A 86 -18.48 -14.72 -19.35
C ASP A 86 -19.13 -15.35 -18.12
N THR A 87 -18.50 -16.38 -17.53
CA THR A 87 -18.96 -17.02 -16.28
C THR A 87 -18.51 -16.22 -15.05
N PHE A 88 -17.34 -15.59 -15.11
CA PHE A 88 -16.75 -14.80 -14.01
C PHE A 88 -16.95 -13.30 -14.21
N ILE A 89 -18.03 -12.77 -13.65
CA ILE A 89 -18.44 -11.37 -13.81
C ILE A 89 -18.12 -10.52 -12.57
N LYS A 90 -18.30 -9.20 -12.63
CA LYS A 90 -18.36 -8.38 -11.42
C LYS A 90 -19.68 -8.63 -10.68
N GLY A 91 -19.61 -9.25 -9.51
CA GLY A 91 -20.78 -9.75 -8.79
C GLY A 91 -21.60 -8.69 -8.04
N PRO A 92 -22.85 -9.04 -7.66
CA PRO A 92 -23.75 -8.14 -6.94
C PRO A 92 -23.21 -7.71 -5.57
N GLN A 93 -22.49 -8.60 -4.87
CA GLN A 93 -21.93 -8.29 -3.54
C GLN A 93 -20.84 -7.22 -3.63
N VAL A 94 -19.86 -7.37 -4.53
CA VAL A 94 -18.80 -6.36 -4.74
C VAL A 94 -19.40 -5.04 -5.20
N ARG A 95 -20.38 -5.11 -6.11
CA ARG A 95 -21.09 -3.92 -6.59
C ARG A 95 -21.77 -3.19 -5.42
N GLU A 96 -22.55 -3.89 -4.60
CA GLU A 96 -23.26 -3.28 -3.47
C GLU A 96 -22.32 -2.65 -2.44
N LEU A 97 -21.17 -3.26 -2.18
CA LEU A 97 -20.19 -2.74 -1.22
C LEU A 97 -19.56 -1.43 -1.69
N LEU A 98 -19.36 -1.28 -3.00
CA LEU A 98 -18.66 -0.14 -3.61
C LEU A 98 -19.61 0.92 -4.19
N ASP A 99 -20.90 0.61 -4.37
CA ASP A 99 -21.86 1.46 -5.11
C ASP A 99 -21.91 2.91 -4.62
N ASP A 100 -21.89 3.13 -3.31
CA ASP A 100 -21.94 4.47 -2.70
C ASP A 100 -20.73 5.36 -3.05
N PHE A 101 -19.56 4.75 -3.30
CA PHE A 101 -18.32 5.46 -3.65
C PHE A 101 -18.06 5.47 -5.16
N MET A 102 -18.28 4.32 -5.79
CA MET A 102 -17.87 4.04 -7.15
C MET A 102 -18.98 4.24 -8.19
N GLY A 103 -20.24 4.17 -7.78
CA GLY A 103 -21.39 4.21 -8.69
C GLY A 103 -21.32 3.16 -9.80
N GLU A 104 -21.94 3.47 -10.94
CA GLU A 104 -21.91 2.61 -12.13
C GLU A 104 -20.67 2.86 -13.00
N ASN A 105 -19.51 2.48 -12.48
CA ASN A 105 -18.25 2.65 -13.20
C ASN A 105 -17.71 1.37 -13.86
N ILE A 106 -16.78 1.57 -14.80
CA ILE A 106 -16.15 0.51 -15.61
C ILE A 106 -15.52 -0.63 -14.77
N VAL A 107 -15.12 -0.37 -13.53
CA VAL A 107 -14.48 -1.35 -12.65
C VAL A 107 -15.49 -2.34 -12.10
N VAL A 108 -16.75 -1.93 -11.88
CA VAL A 108 -17.80 -2.73 -11.21
C VAL A 108 -18.95 -3.18 -12.12
N ILE A 109 -19.14 -2.58 -13.30
CA ILE A 109 -20.21 -2.94 -14.24
C ILE A 109 -19.82 -4.06 -15.21
N ASN A 110 -20.81 -4.70 -15.86
CA ASN A 110 -20.67 -5.79 -16.84
C ASN A 110 -21.43 -5.50 -18.15
N GLY A 111 -21.31 -6.42 -19.13
CA GLY A 111 -22.14 -6.43 -20.33
C GLY A 111 -21.95 -5.23 -21.24
N GLU A 112 -23.03 -4.79 -21.90
CA GLU A 112 -22.98 -3.72 -22.90
C GLU A 112 -22.57 -2.36 -22.31
N ARG A 113 -23.01 -2.03 -21.09
CA ARG A 113 -22.57 -0.79 -20.42
C ARG A 113 -21.05 -0.79 -20.17
N TRP A 114 -20.49 -1.92 -19.75
CA TRP A 114 -19.05 -2.07 -19.61
C TRP A 114 -18.32 -1.92 -20.95
N LYS A 115 -18.82 -2.56 -22.03
CA LYS A 115 -18.24 -2.45 -23.37
C LYS A 115 -18.24 -1.01 -23.87
N PHE A 116 -19.33 -0.27 -23.64
CA PHE A 116 -19.46 1.14 -23.99
C PHE A 116 -18.40 2.00 -23.29
N GLN A 117 -18.36 2.00 -21.94
CA GLN A 117 -17.40 2.80 -21.19
C GLN A 117 -15.95 2.40 -21.53
N ARG A 118 -15.69 1.10 -21.69
CA ARG A 118 -14.36 0.60 -22.09
C ARG A 118 -13.94 1.09 -23.46
N LYS A 119 -14.84 1.08 -24.45
CA LYS A 119 -14.54 1.56 -25.80
C LYS A 119 -14.24 3.06 -25.81
N ALA A 120 -14.97 3.85 -25.02
CA ALA A 120 -14.69 5.27 -24.84
C ALA A 120 -13.28 5.49 -24.28
N LEU A 121 -12.91 4.82 -23.18
CA LEU A 121 -11.59 4.95 -22.58
C LEU A 121 -10.46 4.45 -23.50
N VAL A 122 -10.61 3.30 -24.15
CA VAL A 122 -9.59 2.77 -25.09
C VAL A 122 -9.31 3.77 -26.23
N ASN A 123 -10.31 4.53 -26.68
CA ASN A 123 -10.12 5.57 -27.69
C ASN A 123 -9.31 6.77 -27.17
N LEU A 124 -9.49 7.15 -25.89
CA LEU A 124 -8.70 8.21 -25.25
C LEU A 124 -7.23 7.83 -25.10
N PHE A 125 -6.94 6.54 -24.84
CA PHE A 125 -5.58 6.01 -24.65
C PHE A 125 -4.91 5.49 -25.94
N ARG A 126 -5.31 5.98 -27.12
CA ARG A 126 -4.64 5.65 -28.39
C ARG A 126 -3.22 6.20 -28.41
N ALA A 127 -2.32 5.54 -29.15
CA ALA A 127 -0.91 5.91 -29.25
C ALA A 127 -0.68 7.38 -29.63
N ARG A 128 -1.49 7.94 -30.55
CA ARG A 128 -1.43 9.35 -30.93
C ARG A 128 -1.76 10.29 -29.76
N SER A 129 -2.82 9.99 -29.01
CA SER A 129 -3.23 10.78 -27.83
C SER A 129 -2.16 10.74 -26.73
N LEU A 130 -1.63 9.54 -26.46
CA LEU A 130 -0.55 9.33 -25.50
C LEU A 130 0.69 10.18 -25.85
N ARG A 131 1.13 10.14 -27.11
CA ARG A 131 2.32 10.86 -27.56
C ARG A 131 2.11 12.37 -27.65
N ASP A 132 1.02 12.81 -28.28
CA ASP A 132 0.86 14.22 -28.66
C ASP A 132 0.24 15.08 -27.53
N HIS A 133 -0.48 14.46 -26.58
CA HIS A 133 -1.20 15.20 -25.52
C HIS A 133 -0.77 14.78 -24.12
N MET A 134 -0.79 13.48 -23.80
CA MET A 134 -0.54 13.03 -22.43
C MET A 134 0.94 13.09 -22.03
N THR A 135 1.87 12.68 -22.91
CA THR A 135 3.32 12.67 -22.62
C THR A 135 3.84 14.08 -22.30
N PRO A 136 3.49 15.14 -23.06
CA PRO A 136 3.88 16.50 -22.70
C PRO A 136 3.36 16.95 -21.32
N ILE A 137 2.15 16.55 -20.94
CA ILE A 137 1.58 16.86 -19.62
C ILE A 137 2.37 16.13 -18.53
N VAL A 138 2.65 14.83 -18.69
CA VAL A 138 3.47 14.05 -17.76
C VAL A 138 4.85 14.70 -17.57
N GLN A 139 5.51 15.10 -18.66
CA GLN A 139 6.83 15.74 -18.60
C GLN A 139 6.77 17.09 -17.88
N LYS A 140 5.73 17.89 -18.13
CA LYS A 140 5.49 19.16 -17.44
C LYS A 140 5.29 18.95 -15.93
N CYS A 141 4.46 17.99 -15.53
CA CYS A 141 4.25 17.64 -14.12
C CYS A 141 5.52 17.08 -13.47
N ALA A 142 6.33 16.32 -14.23
CA ALA A 142 7.59 15.76 -13.74
C ALA A 142 8.62 16.86 -13.47
N LEU A 143 8.65 17.90 -14.30
CA LEU A 143 9.47 19.09 -14.07
C LEU A 143 9.04 19.84 -12.80
N ALA A 144 7.74 19.98 -12.57
CA ALA A 144 7.24 20.58 -11.33
C ALA A 144 7.65 19.74 -10.11
N LEU A 145 7.53 18.42 -10.20
CA LEU A 145 7.96 17.49 -9.14
C LEU A 145 9.47 17.59 -8.87
N GLN A 146 10.31 17.69 -9.90
CA GLN A 146 11.76 17.92 -9.75
C GLN A 146 12.05 19.19 -8.95
N ARG A 147 11.36 20.30 -9.25
CA ARG A 147 11.53 21.56 -8.52
C ARG A 147 11.15 21.44 -7.05
N VAL A 148 10.06 20.73 -6.75
CA VAL A 148 9.64 20.46 -5.37
C VAL A 148 10.73 19.69 -4.63
N PHE A 149 11.30 18.65 -5.24
CA PHE A 149 12.38 17.89 -4.62
C PHE A 149 13.67 18.67 -4.47
N ALA A 150 14.05 19.50 -5.46
CA ALA A 150 15.22 20.37 -5.35
C ALA A 150 15.08 21.36 -4.18
N GLN A 151 13.92 22.01 -4.05
CA GLN A 151 13.65 22.92 -2.94
C GLN A 151 13.67 22.22 -1.58
N ALA A 152 13.11 21.02 -1.49
CA ALA A 152 13.16 20.22 -0.27
C ALA A 152 14.60 19.81 0.09
N ALA A 153 15.40 19.42 -0.92
CA ALA A 153 16.80 19.06 -0.74
C ALA A 153 17.66 20.25 -0.27
N GLU A 154 17.48 21.43 -0.85
CA GLU A 154 18.16 22.67 -0.42
C GLU A 154 17.85 23.03 1.04
N LYS A 155 16.60 22.81 1.47
CA LYS A 155 16.15 23.08 2.84
C LYS A 155 16.45 21.94 3.82
N GLY A 156 16.88 20.78 3.34
CA GLY A 156 17.02 19.56 4.16
C GLY A 156 15.69 19.06 4.72
N GLU A 157 14.58 19.30 4.01
CA GLU A 157 13.22 18.94 4.43
C GLU A 157 12.92 17.46 4.15
N VAL A 158 12.24 16.79 5.10
CA VAL A 158 11.78 15.42 4.92
C VAL A 158 10.39 15.44 4.30
N MET A 159 10.24 14.74 3.18
CA MET A 159 8.96 14.63 2.47
C MET A 159 8.35 13.23 2.60
N ASP A 160 7.02 13.18 2.68
CA ASP A 160 6.28 11.94 2.49
C ASP A 160 6.21 11.62 0.99
N VAL A 161 6.93 10.58 0.57
CA VAL A 161 6.99 10.14 -0.82
C VAL A 161 5.63 9.63 -1.30
N HIS A 162 4.86 8.96 -0.44
CA HIS A 162 3.54 8.46 -0.82
C HIS A 162 2.58 9.61 -1.13
N HIS A 163 2.59 10.62 -0.26
CA HIS A 163 1.80 11.82 -0.44
C HIS A 163 2.15 12.59 -1.72
N ILE A 164 3.43 12.87 -1.96
CA ILE A 164 3.83 13.66 -3.13
C ILE A 164 3.63 12.90 -4.46
N MET A 165 3.82 11.58 -4.47
CA MET A 165 3.56 10.74 -5.65
C MET A 165 2.06 10.69 -5.98
N GLY A 166 1.20 10.59 -4.96
CA GLY A 166 -0.25 10.66 -5.12
C GLY A 166 -0.73 12.01 -5.65
N ARG A 167 -0.06 13.11 -5.27
CA ARG A 167 -0.32 14.46 -5.83
C ARG A 167 0.12 14.60 -7.27
N PHE A 168 1.30 14.10 -7.60
CA PHE A 168 1.78 14.07 -8.99
C PHE A 168 0.77 13.35 -9.88
N ALA A 169 0.31 12.17 -9.45
CA ALA A 169 -0.63 11.36 -10.22
C ALA A 169 -1.98 12.09 -10.38
N LEU A 170 -2.51 12.68 -9.31
CA LEU A 170 -3.75 13.45 -9.37
C LEU A 170 -3.64 14.70 -10.27
N GLU A 171 -2.56 15.47 -10.16
CA GLU A 171 -2.31 16.65 -11.01
C GLU A 171 -2.24 16.26 -12.48
N THR A 172 -1.47 15.21 -12.79
CA THR A 172 -1.28 14.72 -14.16
C THR A 172 -2.60 14.25 -14.76
N PHE A 173 -3.38 13.46 -14.02
CA PHE A 173 -4.69 13.00 -14.50
C PHE A 173 -5.71 14.13 -14.62
N ALA A 174 -5.77 15.07 -13.68
CA ALA A 174 -6.69 16.20 -13.76
C ALA A 174 -6.39 17.10 -14.97
N GLU A 175 -5.12 17.30 -15.31
CA GLU A 175 -4.73 18.05 -16.50
C GLU A 175 -5.01 17.28 -17.79
N ILE A 176 -4.78 15.96 -17.82
CA ILE A 176 -5.11 15.11 -18.98
C ILE A 176 -6.63 15.04 -19.23
N GLU A 177 -7.40 14.82 -18.17
CA GLU A 177 -8.83 14.52 -18.26
C GLU A 177 -9.68 15.78 -18.38
N PHE A 178 -9.40 16.79 -17.55
CA PHE A 178 -10.20 18.01 -17.50
C PHE A 178 -9.52 19.20 -18.16
N GLY A 179 -8.22 19.13 -18.48
CA GLY A 179 -7.44 20.31 -18.86
C GLY A 179 -7.33 21.32 -17.73
N SER A 180 -7.44 20.86 -16.48
CA SER A 180 -7.43 21.70 -15.27
C SER A 180 -6.09 21.54 -14.56
N LYS A 181 -5.47 22.66 -14.18
CA LYS A 181 -4.29 22.67 -13.32
C LYS A 181 -4.76 22.85 -11.89
N LEU A 182 -4.50 21.86 -11.04
CA LEU A 182 -4.92 21.89 -9.64
C LEU A 182 -3.86 22.56 -8.75
N GLY A 183 -2.60 22.61 -9.21
CA GLY A 183 -1.50 23.22 -8.46
C GLY A 183 -1.10 22.45 -7.20
N LEU A 184 -1.41 21.15 -7.12
CA LEU A 184 -1.25 20.33 -5.91
C LEU A 184 0.21 20.11 -5.52
N LEU A 185 1.11 20.10 -6.49
CA LEU A 185 2.55 19.93 -6.26
C LEU A 185 3.18 21.16 -5.59
N GLU A 186 2.68 22.36 -5.90
CA GLU A 186 3.20 23.63 -5.39
C GLU A 186 2.41 24.17 -4.19
N ALA A 187 1.18 23.69 -3.98
CA ALA A 187 0.33 24.07 -2.85
C ALA A 187 0.75 23.35 -1.55
N GLY A 188 1.05 24.13 -0.51
CA GLY A 188 1.20 23.61 0.85
C GLY A 188 -0.17 23.26 1.48
N GLY A 189 -0.27 22.09 2.12
CA GLY A 189 -1.48 21.64 2.85
C GLY A 189 -2.37 20.64 2.09
N GLU A 190 -3.20 19.88 2.81
CA GLU A 190 -4.10 18.86 2.24
C GLU A 190 -5.21 19.47 1.37
N HIS A 191 -5.48 18.85 0.21
CA HIS A 191 -6.58 19.27 -0.66
C HIS A 191 -7.86 18.50 -0.29
N ALA A 192 -8.98 19.21 -0.08
CA ALA A 192 -10.23 18.60 0.41
C ALA A 192 -10.71 17.40 -0.42
N PHE A 193 -10.55 17.46 -1.74
CA PHE A 193 -10.86 16.35 -2.65
C PHE A 193 -10.00 15.11 -2.41
N GLU A 194 -8.71 15.30 -2.13
CA GLU A 194 -7.78 14.20 -1.84
C GLU A 194 -8.14 13.52 -0.52
N THR A 195 -8.37 14.30 0.55
CA THR A 195 -8.80 13.78 1.85
C THR A 195 -10.13 13.02 1.74
N ALA A 196 -11.09 13.57 0.97
CA ALA A 196 -12.39 12.94 0.76
C ALA A 196 -12.29 11.60 0.00
N ILE A 197 -11.47 11.51 -1.07
CA ILE A 197 -11.24 10.25 -1.79
C ILE A 197 -10.62 9.21 -0.86
N ASN A 198 -9.58 9.58 -0.12
CA ASN A 198 -8.86 8.64 0.73
C ASN A 198 -9.76 8.04 1.83
N ASP A 199 -10.55 8.87 2.54
CA ASP A 199 -11.48 8.39 3.56
C ASP A 199 -12.63 7.58 2.92
N ALA A 200 -13.19 8.01 1.78
CA ALA A 200 -14.23 7.27 1.08
C ALA A 200 -13.77 5.88 0.61
N ASN A 201 -12.55 5.77 0.08
CA ASN A 201 -11.95 4.51 -0.33
C ASN A 201 -11.73 3.59 0.89
N HIS A 202 -11.14 4.12 1.97
CA HIS A 202 -10.92 3.37 3.21
C HIS A 202 -12.22 2.80 3.79
N ILE A 203 -13.26 3.65 3.95
CA ILE A 203 -14.57 3.23 4.46
C ILE A 203 -15.18 2.14 3.56
N SER A 204 -15.09 2.30 2.23
CA SER A 204 -15.64 1.34 1.27
C SER A 204 -14.95 -0.02 1.34
N LEU A 205 -13.63 -0.04 1.53
CA LEU A 205 -12.85 -1.27 1.67
C LEU A 205 -13.07 -1.98 3.02
N GLU A 206 -13.26 -1.24 4.11
CA GLU A 206 -13.61 -1.82 5.43
C GLU A 206 -14.91 -2.64 5.40
N ARG A 207 -15.87 -2.27 4.54
CA ARG A 207 -17.14 -3.01 4.37
C ARG A 207 -16.93 -4.48 3.96
N PHE A 208 -15.80 -4.81 3.32
CA PHE A 208 -15.47 -6.19 2.95
C PHE A 208 -15.21 -7.08 4.17
N ALA A 209 -14.71 -6.51 5.27
CA ALA A 209 -14.36 -7.28 6.46
C ALA A 209 -15.51 -7.39 7.48
N VAL A 210 -16.51 -6.50 7.43
CA VAL A 210 -17.64 -6.52 8.37
C VAL A 210 -18.88 -7.21 7.80
N PRO A 211 -19.75 -7.81 8.63
CA PRO A 211 -21.02 -8.36 8.18
C PRO A 211 -21.93 -7.32 7.50
N MET A 212 -22.74 -7.75 6.53
CA MET A 212 -23.56 -6.85 5.71
C MET A 212 -24.52 -5.98 6.53
N TRP A 213 -25.11 -6.52 7.59
CA TRP A 213 -26.07 -5.80 8.42
C TRP A 213 -25.41 -4.68 9.25
N VAL A 214 -24.12 -4.79 9.60
CA VAL A 214 -23.42 -3.79 10.43
C VAL A 214 -23.29 -2.47 9.70
N TRP A 215 -22.73 -2.50 8.49
CA TRP A 215 -22.54 -1.27 7.71
C TRP A 215 -23.88 -0.74 7.18
N LYS A 216 -24.83 -1.61 6.81
CA LYS A 216 -26.18 -1.20 6.43
C LYS A 216 -26.91 -0.47 7.57
N LEU A 217 -26.76 -0.94 8.80
CA LEU A 217 -27.33 -0.28 9.97
C LEU A 217 -26.69 1.09 10.20
N LYS A 218 -25.36 1.20 10.11
CA LYS A 218 -24.65 2.49 10.19
C LYS A 218 -25.10 3.46 9.10
N ARG A 219 -25.32 2.96 7.88
CA ARG A 219 -25.82 3.74 6.73
C ARG A 219 -27.24 4.21 6.95
N TRP A 220 -28.13 3.33 7.42
CA TRP A 220 -29.51 3.66 7.72
C TRP A 220 -29.63 4.71 8.84
N LEU A 221 -28.85 4.57 9.91
CA LEU A 221 -28.79 5.54 11.00
C LEU A 221 -28.02 6.82 10.63
N ASN A 222 -27.31 6.83 9.50
CA ASN A 222 -26.40 7.90 9.09
C ASN A 222 -25.40 8.30 10.20
N VAL A 223 -24.67 7.31 10.72
CA VAL A 223 -23.69 7.49 11.82
C VAL A 223 -22.31 6.94 11.47
N GLY A 224 -21.29 7.50 12.13
CA GLY A 224 -19.92 7.00 12.03
C GLY A 224 -19.34 7.08 10.61
N SER A 225 -18.70 5.99 10.18
CA SER A 225 -18.05 5.88 8.86
C SER A 225 -19.01 6.15 7.70
N GLU A 226 -20.27 5.71 7.82
CA GLU A 226 -21.25 5.82 6.73
C GLU A 226 -21.75 7.26 6.54
N ARG A 227 -21.81 8.05 7.62
CA ARG A 227 -22.08 9.49 7.53
C ARG A 227 -20.94 10.22 6.83
N ARG A 228 -19.69 9.93 7.23
CA ARG A 228 -18.50 10.53 6.61
C ARG A 228 -18.41 10.18 5.13
N LEU A 229 -18.70 8.94 4.74
CA LEU A 229 -18.74 8.55 3.34
C LEU A 229 -19.70 9.44 2.54
N ARG A 230 -20.89 9.71 3.06
CA ARG A 230 -21.85 10.60 2.41
C ARG A 230 -21.31 12.03 2.26
N GLU A 231 -20.74 12.59 3.33
CA GLU A 231 -20.12 13.92 3.32
C GLU A 231 -18.94 14.00 2.33
N ASN A 232 -18.10 12.96 2.27
CA ASN A 232 -17.00 12.85 1.31
C ASN A 232 -17.52 12.79 -0.13
N MET A 233 -18.62 12.07 -0.39
CA MET A 233 -19.22 11.99 -1.72
C MET A 233 -19.79 13.31 -2.20
N GLU A 234 -20.24 14.20 -1.31
CA GLU A 234 -20.65 15.56 -1.68
C GLU A 234 -19.45 16.38 -2.21
N VAL A 235 -18.30 16.29 -1.54
CA VAL A 235 -17.04 16.94 -1.96
C VAL A 235 -16.54 16.38 -3.29
N ILE A 236 -16.52 15.05 -3.42
CA ILE A 236 -16.07 14.36 -4.64
C ILE A 236 -16.98 14.73 -5.82
N THR A 237 -18.29 14.68 -5.63
CA THR A 237 -19.26 14.97 -6.69
C THR A 237 -19.16 16.42 -7.15
N GLY A 238 -19.06 17.37 -6.19
CA GLY A 238 -18.89 18.78 -6.51
C GLY A 238 -17.63 19.03 -7.34
N PHE A 239 -16.49 18.52 -6.90
CA PHE A 239 -15.22 18.70 -7.59
C PHE A 239 -15.23 18.13 -9.02
N VAL A 240 -15.72 16.91 -9.20
CA VAL A 240 -15.75 16.26 -10.53
C VAL A 240 -16.71 17.00 -11.46
N MET A 241 -17.90 17.38 -10.99
CA MET A 241 -18.88 18.11 -11.81
C MET A 241 -18.39 19.50 -12.22
N ASP A 242 -17.70 20.22 -11.33
CA ASP A 242 -17.13 21.54 -11.64
C ASP A 242 -16.05 21.44 -12.72
N ASN A 243 -15.18 20.44 -12.62
CA ASN A 243 -14.12 20.21 -13.60
C ASN A 243 -14.68 19.72 -14.96
N ILE A 244 -15.66 18.82 -14.97
CA ILE A 244 -16.38 18.41 -16.19
C ILE A 244 -17.02 19.63 -16.86
N SER A 245 -17.75 20.44 -16.09
CA SER A 245 -18.41 21.64 -16.61
C SER A 245 -17.42 22.63 -17.22
N GLY A 246 -16.24 22.80 -16.59
CA GLY A 246 -15.15 23.58 -17.14
C GLY A 246 -14.58 23.01 -18.43
N ALA A 247 -14.38 21.69 -18.50
CA ALA A 247 -13.83 21.00 -19.66
C ALA A 247 -14.79 21.05 -20.86
N MET A 248 -16.09 20.80 -20.65
CA MET A 248 -17.12 20.86 -21.70
C MET A 248 -17.21 22.26 -22.32
N LYS A 249 -17.11 23.32 -21.51
CA LYS A 249 -17.05 24.72 -22.00
C LYS A 249 -15.84 24.97 -22.89
N ARG A 250 -14.68 24.34 -22.60
CA ARG A 250 -13.44 24.50 -23.36
C ARG A 250 -13.45 23.76 -24.70
N GLN A 251 -14.04 22.56 -24.76
CA GLN A 251 -13.88 21.64 -25.90
C GLN A 251 -15.06 21.58 -26.89
N LYS A 252 -16.19 22.26 -26.65
CA LYS A 252 -17.40 22.19 -27.52
C LYS A 252 -17.71 20.75 -27.97
N LEU A 253 -17.71 19.79 -27.03
CA LEU A 253 -18.01 18.39 -27.35
C LEU A 253 -19.46 18.22 -27.83
N SER A 254 -19.67 17.35 -28.82
CA SER A 254 -21.00 16.92 -29.26
C SER A 254 -21.59 15.88 -28.31
N ASP A 255 -22.90 15.91 -28.10
CA ASP A 255 -23.65 15.03 -27.19
C ASP A 255 -23.74 13.54 -27.64
N GLU A 256 -23.11 13.17 -28.75
CA GLU A 256 -23.16 11.83 -29.33
C GLU A 256 -21.77 11.22 -29.50
N VAL A 257 -21.58 10.03 -28.91
CA VAL A 257 -20.45 9.16 -29.19
C VAL A 257 -21.00 7.93 -29.92
N HIS A 258 -20.76 7.86 -31.24
CA HIS A 258 -21.09 6.70 -32.08
C HIS A 258 -22.60 6.35 -32.11
N GLY A 259 -23.48 7.36 -32.18
CA GLY A 259 -24.93 7.16 -32.29
C GLY A 259 -25.62 6.72 -30.99
N GLN A 260 -24.88 6.68 -29.87
CA GLN A 260 -25.46 6.54 -28.53
C GLN A 260 -25.39 7.89 -27.80
N ARG A 261 -26.51 8.27 -27.20
CA ARG A 261 -26.63 9.47 -26.37
C ARG A 261 -25.82 9.25 -25.09
N VAL A 262 -24.84 10.12 -24.83
CA VAL A 262 -24.05 10.08 -23.61
C VAL A 262 -24.89 10.71 -22.49
N LEU A 263 -25.17 9.96 -21.43
CA LEU A 263 -25.89 10.52 -20.28
C LEU A 263 -24.92 11.35 -19.43
N PRO A 264 -25.37 12.44 -18.78
CA PRO A 264 -24.53 13.18 -17.81
C PRO A 264 -23.96 12.28 -16.71
N SER A 265 -24.74 11.27 -16.27
CA SER A 265 -24.28 10.25 -15.33
C SER A 265 -23.15 9.39 -15.89
N ASP A 266 -23.14 9.10 -17.19
CA ASP A 266 -22.05 8.33 -17.82
C ASP A 266 -20.77 9.15 -17.85
N VAL A 267 -20.85 10.46 -18.18
CA VAL A 267 -19.70 11.36 -18.13
C VAL A 267 -19.12 11.40 -16.72
N PHE A 268 -19.98 11.61 -15.71
CA PHE A 268 -19.56 11.61 -14.31
C PHE A 268 -18.89 10.30 -13.90
N ASN A 269 -19.54 9.15 -14.16
CA ASN A 269 -19.03 7.84 -13.74
C ASN A 269 -17.72 7.47 -14.44
N ILE A 270 -17.58 7.78 -15.74
CA ILE A 270 -16.33 7.57 -16.49
C ILE A 270 -15.23 8.47 -15.92
N SER A 271 -15.56 9.73 -15.60
CA SER A 271 -14.58 10.70 -15.11
C SER A 271 -14.09 10.34 -13.70
N LEU A 272 -15.01 10.05 -12.78
CA LEU A 272 -14.67 9.59 -11.45
C LEU A 272 -13.80 8.32 -11.49
N ALA A 273 -14.10 7.38 -12.38
CA ALA A 273 -13.28 6.19 -12.57
C ALA A 273 -11.86 6.50 -13.08
N GLY A 274 -11.73 7.48 -13.98
CA GLY A 274 -10.45 7.96 -14.49
C GLY A 274 -9.58 8.54 -13.37
N VAL A 275 -10.14 9.45 -12.59
CA VAL A 275 -9.45 10.09 -11.46
C VAL A 275 -9.01 9.07 -10.41
N LEU A 276 -9.91 8.17 -9.98
CA LEU A 276 -9.60 7.16 -8.97
C LEU A 276 -8.53 6.17 -9.46
N ALA A 277 -8.69 5.66 -10.70
CA ALA A 277 -7.74 4.70 -11.25
C ALA A 277 -6.36 5.34 -11.48
N GLY A 278 -6.33 6.59 -11.92
CA GLY A 278 -5.09 7.30 -12.25
C GLY A 278 -4.30 7.78 -11.04
N LYS A 279 -4.98 8.35 -10.04
CA LYS A 279 -4.35 8.86 -8.82
C LYS A 279 -3.70 7.75 -8.00
N ASP A 280 -4.53 6.83 -7.50
CA ASP A 280 -4.12 5.92 -6.42
C ASP A 280 -3.11 4.90 -6.97
N THR A 281 -3.38 4.32 -8.14
CA THR A 281 -2.53 3.24 -8.66
C THR A 281 -1.13 3.71 -9.10
N THR A 282 -1.03 4.84 -9.82
CA THR A 282 0.28 5.38 -10.21
C THR A 282 1.02 5.92 -8.97
N GLY A 283 0.33 6.62 -8.07
CA GLY A 283 0.91 7.12 -6.82
C GLY A 283 1.53 6.00 -5.99
N ASP A 284 0.79 4.91 -5.75
CA ASP A 284 1.26 3.72 -5.05
C ASP A 284 2.43 3.04 -5.75
N ALA A 285 2.34 2.85 -7.08
CA ALA A 285 3.38 2.19 -7.85
C ALA A 285 4.73 2.91 -7.75
N MET A 286 4.71 4.24 -7.87
CA MET A 286 5.92 5.05 -7.76
C MET A 286 6.45 5.07 -6.32
N SER A 287 5.57 5.14 -5.33
CA SER A 287 5.93 5.09 -3.91
C SER A 287 6.67 3.80 -3.56
N TRP A 288 6.12 2.65 -3.97
CA TRP A 288 6.76 1.36 -3.79
C TRP A 288 8.06 1.22 -4.58
N LEU A 289 8.12 1.75 -5.80
CA LEU A 289 9.35 1.76 -6.58
C LEU A 289 10.47 2.53 -5.85
N MET A 290 10.19 3.72 -5.31
CA MET A 290 11.17 4.49 -4.53
C MET A 290 11.62 3.71 -3.30
N HIS A 291 10.68 3.09 -2.58
CA HIS A 291 10.97 2.27 -1.42
C HIS A 291 11.88 1.08 -1.77
N LEU A 292 11.55 0.32 -2.81
CA LEU A 292 12.34 -0.83 -3.25
C LEU A 292 13.73 -0.43 -3.76
N LEU A 293 13.86 0.70 -4.46
CA LEU A 293 15.16 1.22 -4.88
C LEU A 293 16.05 1.57 -3.68
N HIS A 294 15.48 2.25 -2.69
CA HIS A 294 16.18 2.59 -1.45
C HIS A 294 16.66 1.35 -0.68
N GLU A 295 15.80 0.34 -0.55
CA GLU A 295 16.17 -0.92 0.12
C GLU A 295 17.18 -1.75 -0.70
N ASN A 296 17.38 -1.43 -1.98
CA ASN A 296 18.27 -2.18 -2.88
C ASN A 296 19.30 -1.26 -3.56
N PRO A 297 20.31 -0.72 -2.83
CA PRO A 297 21.31 0.20 -3.37
C PRO A 297 22.09 -0.35 -4.58
N ARG A 298 22.19 -1.69 -4.70
CA ARG A 298 22.77 -2.35 -5.89
C ARG A 298 21.99 -1.99 -7.15
N VAL A 299 20.67 -2.09 -7.08
CA VAL A 299 19.76 -1.83 -8.21
C VAL A 299 19.70 -0.33 -8.49
N GLU A 300 19.59 0.50 -7.45
CA GLU A 300 19.58 1.96 -7.58
C GLU A 300 20.84 2.48 -8.26
N LYS A 301 22.03 2.05 -7.82
CA LYS A 301 23.31 2.43 -8.44
C LYS A 301 23.43 1.98 -9.90
N LYS A 302 23.00 0.74 -10.20
CA LYS A 302 23.03 0.22 -11.58
C LYS A 302 22.06 1.00 -12.47
N LEU A 303 20.83 1.24 -12.02
CA LEU A 303 19.83 2.01 -12.75
C LEU A 303 20.34 3.44 -13.02
N ARG A 304 20.88 4.11 -11.99
CA ARG A 304 21.47 5.45 -12.11
C ARG A 304 22.60 5.47 -13.14
N ALA A 305 23.54 4.53 -13.07
CA ALA A 305 24.65 4.46 -14.02
C ALA A 305 24.16 4.27 -15.47
N VAL A 306 23.17 3.39 -15.69
CA VAL A 306 22.60 3.16 -17.03
C VAL A 306 21.86 4.40 -17.54
N LEU A 307 21.06 5.07 -16.69
CA LEU A 307 20.35 6.31 -17.03
C LEU A 307 21.33 7.41 -17.46
N LEU A 308 22.36 7.69 -16.67
CA LEU A 308 23.34 8.74 -16.96
C LEU A 308 24.20 8.42 -18.20
N ALA A 309 24.48 7.14 -18.45
CA ALA A 309 25.22 6.71 -19.64
C ALA A 309 24.40 6.85 -20.94
N LYS A 310 23.10 6.54 -20.89
CA LYS A 310 22.21 6.59 -22.06
C LYS A 310 21.59 7.97 -22.28
N VAL A 311 21.40 8.75 -21.23
CA VAL A 311 20.80 10.09 -21.27
C VAL A 311 21.67 11.07 -20.49
N PRO A 312 22.84 11.47 -21.04
CA PRO A 312 23.81 12.32 -20.33
C PRO A 312 23.29 13.70 -19.96
N ASN A 313 22.22 14.17 -20.61
CA ASN A 313 21.58 15.45 -20.31
C ASN A 313 20.90 15.48 -18.95
N LEU A 314 20.54 14.31 -18.39
CA LEU A 314 20.10 14.22 -17.00
C LEU A 314 21.14 14.89 -16.10
N ALA A 315 22.42 14.49 -16.21
CA ALA A 315 23.55 15.02 -15.42
C ALA A 315 23.88 16.51 -15.61
N LYS A 316 23.44 17.12 -16.72
CA LYS A 316 24.00 18.38 -17.23
C LYS A 316 23.03 19.55 -17.14
N ALA A 317 21.74 19.27 -17.00
CA ALA A 317 20.70 20.28 -17.11
C ALA A 317 19.66 20.09 -16.00
N GLU A 318 19.67 21.03 -15.06
CA GLU A 318 18.85 21.06 -13.83
C GLU A 318 17.33 20.97 -14.07
N ASN A 319 16.87 21.28 -15.28
CA ASN A 319 15.46 21.26 -15.68
C ASN A 319 15.20 20.36 -16.90
N TYR A 320 16.05 19.36 -17.13
CA TYR A 320 15.88 18.44 -18.24
C TYR A 320 14.95 17.28 -17.88
N VAL A 321 13.91 17.12 -18.69
CA VAL A 321 13.01 15.96 -18.65
C VAL A 321 13.23 15.14 -19.92
N PRO A 322 13.58 13.84 -19.81
CA PRO A 322 13.87 13.00 -20.96
C PRO A 322 12.62 12.75 -21.82
N SER A 323 12.84 12.52 -23.11
CA SER A 323 11.77 12.09 -24.03
C SER A 323 11.48 10.59 -23.86
N MET A 324 10.31 10.14 -24.31
CA MET A 324 10.02 8.70 -24.32
C MET A 324 10.95 7.92 -25.26
N GLU A 325 11.45 8.55 -26.32
CA GLU A 325 12.44 7.96 -27.22
C GLU A 325 13.76 7.68 -26.48
N ASP A 326 14.19 8.59 -25.61
CA ASP A 326 15.36 8.41 -24.74
C ASP A 326 15.16 7.31 -23.70
N LEU A 327 13.94 7.16 -23.17
CA LEU A 327 13.64 6.22 -22.09
C LEU A 327 13.34 4.80 -22.59
N ASP A 328 12.75 4.65 -23.78
CA ASP A 328 12.35 3.34 -24.31
C ASP A 328 13.56 2.47 -24.71
N ILE A 329 14.72 3.07 -24.96
CA ILE A 329 15.97 2.32 -25.20
C ILE A 329 16.61 1.76 -23.91
N ILE A 330 16.12 2.15 -22.74
CA ILE A 330 16.69 1.79 -21.43
C ILE A 330 15.93 0.59 -20.86
N THR A 331 16.23 -0.60 -21.37
CA THR A 331 15.55 -1.84 -20.95
C THR A 331 15.63 -2.10 -19.45
N TYR A 332 16.75 -1.74 -18.80
CA TYR A 332 16.92 -1.89 -17.35
C TYR A 332 15.95 -1.03 -16.53
N LEU A 333 15.55 0.16 -17.02
CA LEU A 333 14.54 1.00 -16.37
C LEU A 333 13.18 0.31 -16.39
N GLU A 334 12.76 -0.20 -17.56
CA GLU A 334 11.50 -0.91 -17.67
C GLU A 334 11.50 -2.22 -16.86
N ALA A 335 12.61 -2.96 -16.86
CA ALA A 335 12.78 -4.15 -16.03
C ALA A 335 12.65 -3.84 -14.54
N THR A 336 13.21 -2.71 -14.08
CA THR A 336 13.12 -2.26 -12.68
C THR A 336 11.69 -1.90 -12.30
N ILE A 337 10.97 -1.19 -13.18
CA ILE A 337 9.56 -0.86 -12.98
C ILE A 337 8.70 -2.14 -12.94
N ARG A 338 8.93 -3.08 -13.87
CA ARG A 338 8.20 -4.36 -13.91
C ARG A 338 8.44 -5.19 -12.66
N GLU A 339 9.67 -5.23 -12.15
CA GLU A 339 9.99 -5.93 -10.89
C GLU A 339 9.34 -5.28 -9.67
N SER A 340 9.24 -3.95 -9.64
CA SER A 340 8.53 -3.24 -8.58
C SER A 340 7.05 -3.58 -8.61
N LEU A 341 6.42 -3.49 -9.79
CA LEU A 341 5.00 -3.85 -9.98
C LEU A 341 4.71 -5.33 -9.72
N ARG A 342 5.70 -6.22 -9.91
CA ARG A 342 5.59 -7.63 -9.55
C ARG A 342 5.50 -7.79 -8.04
N LEU A 343 6.46 -7.23 -7.31
CA LEU A 343 6.53 -7.37 -5.84
C LEU A 343 5.46 -6.56 -5.11
N LYS A 344 5.10 -5.39 -5.62
CA LYS A 344 4.19 -4.43 -4.99
C LYS A 344 3.17 -3.90 -6.00
N PRO A 345 2.28 -4.77 -6.52
CA PRO A 345 1.22 -4.35 -7.43
C PRO A 345 0.23 -3.43 -6.71
N PRO A 346 -0.10 -2.23 -7.24
CA PRO A 346 -1.11 -1.34 -6.63
C PRO A 346 -2.50 -1.97 -6.50
N ALA A 347 -2.83 -2.92 -7.37
CA ALA A 347 -4.00 -3.78 -7.25
C ALA A 347 -3.55 -5.18 -6.78
N PRO A 348 -3.38 -5.42 -5.47
CA PRO A 348 -2.80 -6.67 -4.95
C PRO A 348 -3.73 -7.87 -5.11
N CYS A 349 -5.04 -7.64 -5.23
CA CYS A 349 -6.03 -8.68 -5.47
C CYS A 349 -7.23 -8.18 -6.27
N VAL A 350 -7.86 -9.06 -7.05
CA VAL A 350 -9.06 -8.72 -7.84
C VAL A 350 -10.12 -9.82 -7.72
N THR A 351 -11.35 -9.43 -7.39
CA THR A 351 -12.49 -10.34 -7.22
C THR A 351 -13.37 -10.39 -8.47
N GLN A 352 -13.85 -11.60 -8.80
CA GLN A 352 -14.93 -11.89 -9.75
C GLN A 352 -15.97 -12.81 -9.09
N HIS A 353 -17.15 -12.92 -9.69
CA HIS A 353 -18.27 -13.71 -9.19
C HIS A 353 -18.60 -14.82 -10.16
N CYS A 354 -18.62 -16.05 -9.66
CA CYS A 354 -18.89 -17.24 -10.45
C CYS A 354 -20.40 -17.41 -10.63
N THR A 355 -20.90 -17.30 -11.86
CA THR A 355 -22.34 -17.35 -12.16
C THR A 355 -22.87 -18.76 -12.40
N GLN A 356 -21.99 -19.75 -12.58
CA GLN A 356 -22.31 -21.13 -12.92
C GLN A 356 -21.28 -22.08 -12.29
N ASP A 357 -21.69 -23.29 -11.90
CA ASP A 357 -20.75 -24.31 -11.41
C ASP A 357 -19.66 -24.55 -12.47
N THR A 358 -18.40 -24.42 -12.06
CA THR A 358 -17.24 -24.46 -12.96
C THR A 358 -16.15 -25.35 -12.35
N VAL A 359 -15.48 -26.15 -13.18
CA VAL A 359 -14.33 -26.97 -12.77
C VAL A 359 -13.14 -26.57 -13.61
N PHE A 360 -12.06 -26.15 -12.97
CA PHE A 360 -10.80 -25.84 -13.66
C PHE A 360 -10.08 -27.13 -14.10
N PRO A 361 -9.16 -27.07 -15.08
CA PRO A 361 -8.42 -28.25 -15.55
C PRO A 361 -7.70 -29.03 -14.44
N ASN A 362 -7.23 -28.35 -13.40
CA ASN A 362 -6.59 -28.94 -12.21
C ASN A 362 -7.60 -29.57 -11.21
N GLY A 363 -8.86 -29.73 -11.60
CA GLY A 363 -9.94 -30.29 -10.79
C GLY A 363 -10.58 -29.31 -9.81
N THR A 364 -10.05 -28.09 -9.65
CA THR A 364 -10.60 -27.09 -8.70
C THR A 364 -12.06 -26.78 -9.03
N SER A 365 -12.96 -27.16 -8.12
CA SER A 365 -14.40 -26.99 -8.30
C SER A 365 -14.90 -25.71 -7.63
N ILE A 366 -15.47 -24.81 -8.42
CA ILE A 366 -16.04 -23.54 -7.99
C ILE A 366 -17.55 -23.59 -8.17
N ARG A 367 -18.27 -23.40 -7.06
CA ARG A 367 -19.75 -23.40 -7.08
C ARG A 367 -20.27 -22.06 -7.58
N LYS A 368 -21.41 -22.10 -8.26
CA LYS A 368 -22.23 -20.94 -8.55
C LYS A 368 -22.47 -20.12 -7.27
N GLY A 369 -22.32 -18.80 -7.40
CA GLY A 369 -22.47 -17.86 -6.31
C GLY A 369 -21.18 -17.56 -5.56
N THR A 370 -20.08 -18.28 -5.82
CA THR A 370 -18.78 -18.04 -5.15
C THR A 370 -18.12 -16.78 -5.68
N ASP A 371 -17.72 -15.88 -4.78
CA ASP A 371 -16.84 -14.75 -5.11
C ASP A 371 -15.39 -15.26 -5.10
N THR A 372 -14.69 -15.13 -6.21
CA THR A 372 -13.35 -15.69 -6.45
C THR A 372 -12.35 -14.55 -6.63
N THR A 373 -11.38 -14.47 -5.73
CA THR A 373 -10.32 -13.46 -5.69
C THR A 373 -8.99 -14.02 -6.13
N MET A 374 -8.42 -13.35 -7.11
CA MET A 374 -7.06 -13.60 -7.58
C MET A 374 -6.09 -12.75 -6.76
N LEU A 375 -5.16 -13.39 -6.04
CA LEU A 375 -4.15 -12.77 -5.19
C LEU A 375 -2.87 -12.51 -6.00
N TYR A 376 -2.82 -11.39 -6.71
CA TYR A 376 -1.70 -11.01 -7.58
C TYR A 376 -0.40 -10.85 -6.78
N HIS A 377 -0.45 -10.17 -5.62
CA HIS A 377 0.73 -9.99 -4.76
C HIS A 377 1.23 -11.34 -4.21
N ALA A 378 0.34 -12.24 -3.78
CA ALA A 378 0.76 -13.56 -3.31
C ALA A 378 1.41 -14.39 -4.42
N SER A 379 0.82 -14.37 -5.62
CA SER A 379 1.34 -15.08 -6.80
C SER A 379 2.76 -14.63 -7.16
N ALA A 380 3.05 -13.34 -7.02
CA ALA A 380 4.38 -12.80 -7.22
C ALA A 380 5.43 -13.38 -6.25
N LEU A 381 5.05 -13.77 -5.04
CA LEU A 381 5.98 -14.27 -4.02
C LEU A 381 6.13 -15.79 -4.03
N LEU A 382 5.39 -16.52 -4.87
CA LEU A 382 5.45 -17.98 -4.93
C LEU A 382 6.73 -18.47 -5.60
N PRO A 383 7.55 -19.30 -4.93
CA PRO A 383 8.73 -19.89 -5.55
C PRO A 383 8.43 -20.82 -6.73
N SER A 384 7.25 -21.47 -6.70
CA SER A 384 6.76 -22.30 -7.81
C SER A 384 6.51 -21.51 -9.10
N VAL A 385 6.27 -20.20 -8.99
CA VAL A 385 6.02 -19.32 -10.15
C VAL A 385 7.28 -18.54 -10.53
N TRP A 386 7.99 -17.99 -9.55
CA TRP A 386 9.08 -17.02 -9.76
C TRP A 386 10.48 -17.52 -9.38
N GLY A 387 10.61 -18.76 -8.93
CA GLY A 387 11.87 -19.36 -8.51
C GLY A 387 12.21 -19.13 -7.03
N PRO A 388 13.30 -19.73 -6.52
CA PRO A 388 13.66 -19.66 -5.10
C PRO A 388 13.93 -18.24 -4.58
N ASP A 389 14.30 -17.32 -5.48
CA ASP A 389 14.55 -15.91 -5.19
C ASP A 389 13.30 -15.03 -5.41
N ALA A 390 12.08 -15.59 -5.46
CA ALA A 390 10.83 -14.87 -5.74
C ALA A 390 10.60 -13.60 -4.88
N THR A 391 11.11 -13.56 -3.66
CA THR A 391 10.95 -12.41 -2.75
C THR A 391 12.01 -11.32 -2.94
N GLU A 392 13.06 -11.57 -3.74
CA GLU A 392 14.13 -10.60 -3.98
C GLU A 392 13.78 -9.62 -5.09
N PHE A 393 14.13 -8.34 -4.92
CA PHE A 393 14.02 -7.31 -5.94
C PHE A 393 15.17 -7.42 -6.96
N LYS A 394 14.89 -8.09 -8.08
CA LYS A 394 15.88 -8.41 -9.11
C LYS A 394 15.35 -8.07 -10.51
N PRO A 395 15.58 -6.84 -11.01
CA PRO A 395 15.17 -6.43 -12.34
C PRO A 395 15.67 -7.37 -13.44
N GLU A 396 16.82 -8.02 -13.22
CA GLU A 396 17.41 -8.97 -14.15
C GLU A 396 16.47 -10.16 -14.50
N ARG A 397 15.40 -10.42 -13.73
CA ARG A 397 14.37 -11.42 -14.09
C ARG A 397 13.63 -11.11 -15.39
N PHE A 398 13.55 -9.85 -15.76
CA PHE A 398 12.85 -9.40 -16.96
C PHE A 398 13.78 -9.22 -18.15
N LEU A 399 15.04 -9.65 -18.04
CA LEU A 399 16.07 -9.48 -19.05
C LEU A 399 16.64 -10.81 -19.51
N ASP A 400 16.98 -10.90 -20.79
CA ASP A 400 17.79 -12.00 -21.33
C ASP A 400 19.30 -11.75 -21.10
N GLU A 401 20.12 -12.67 -21.58
CA GLU A 401 21.59 -12.56 -21.51
C GLU A 401 22.18 -11.36 -22.28
N ASN A 402 21.39 -10.72 -23.14
CA ASN A 402 21.76 -9.54 -23.95
C ASN A 402 21.10 -8.24 -23.44
N ASP A 403 20.61 -8.23 -22.19
CA ASP A 403 19.88 -7.11 -21.58
C ASP A 403 18.62 -6.67 -22.35
N LYS A 404 18.00 -7.56 -23.13
CA LYS A 404 16.70 -7.30 -23.78
C LYS A 404 15.55 -7.77 -22.90
N LEU A 405 14.44 -7.05 -22.96
CA LEU A 405 13.23 -7.43 -22.22
C LEU A 405 12.71 -8.78 -22.70
N ILE A 406 12.47 -9.70 -21.77
CA ILE A 406 11.85 -11.00 -22.09
C ILE A 406 10.33 -10.90 -22.10
N ASP A 407 9.72 -11.69 -22.97
CA ASP A 407 8.28 -11.91 -22.98
C ASP A 407 7.92 -13.01 -21.98
N LEU A 408 7.22 -12.63 -20.93
CA LEU A 408 6.68 -13.56 -19.95
C LEU A 408 5.26 -13.99 -20.35
N PRO A 409 4.83 -15.20 -19.96
CA PRO A 409 3.42 -15.58 -20.03
C PRO A 409 2.54 -14.49 -19.40
N PRO A 410 1.48 -13.99 -20.07
CA PRO A 410 0.73 -12.81 -19.62
C PRO A 410 0.13 -12.90 -18.22
N LEU A 411 -0.06 -14.11 -17.70
CA LEU A 411 -0.65 -14.37 -16.38
C LEU A 411 0.39 -14.60 -15.30
N LYS A 412 1.66 -14.81 -15.67
CA LYS A 412 2.78 -14.84 -14.74
C LYS A 412 3.05 -13.45 -14.19
N PHE A 413 3.10 -12.44 -15.08
CA PHE A 413 3.19 -11.02 -14.70
C PHE A 413 1.84 -10.31 -14.88
N ILE A 414 1.04 -10.26 -13.82
CA ILE A 414 -0.39 -9.88 -13.87
C ILE A 414 -0.69 -8.47 -13.30
N ALA A 415 0.33 -7.62 -13.10
CA ALA A 415 0.17 -6.30 -12.48
C ALA A 415 -0.84 -5.37 -13.19
N PHE A 416 -1.05 -5.55 -14.50
CA PHE A 416 -2.02 -4.81 -15.30
C PHE A 416 -3.27 -5.62 -15.66
N SER A 417 -3.50 -6.76 -14.98
CA SER A 417 -4.53 -7.75 -15.31
C SER A 417 -4.39 -8.31 -16.74
N ALA A 418 -5.28 -9.22 -17.11
CA ALA A 418 -5.27 -9.89 -18.41
C ALA A 418 -6.70 -10.02 -18.99
N GLY A 419 -6.78 -10.57 -20.20
CA GLY A 419 -8.05 -10.84 -20.88
C GLY A 419 -8.82 -9.58 -21.26
N PRO A 420 -10.15 -9.68 -21.47
CA PRO A 420 -10.98 -8.57 -21.91
C PRO A 420 -10.98 -7.38 -20.94
N ARG A 421 -10.70 -7.60 -19.65
CA ARG A 421 -10.61 -6.56 -18.60
C ARG A 421 -9.20 -6.06 -18.29
N LYS A 422 -8.20 -6.36 -19.15
CA LYS A 422 -6.84 -5.80 -19.01
C LYS A 422 -6.86 -4.26 -18.87
N CYS A 423 -5.94 -3.73 -18.07
CA CYS A 423 -5.85 -2.30 -17.74
C CYS A 423 -5.78 -1.44 -19.01
N VAL A 424 -6.64 -0.43 -19.09
CA VAL A 424 -6.68 0.51 -20.22
C VAL A 424 -5.56 1.56 -20.12
N GLY A 425 -5.22 1.98 -18.90
CA GLY A 425 -4.20 2.99 -18.60
C GLY A 425 -2.75 2.49 -18.58
N ARG A 426 -2.50 1.20 -18.87
CA ARG A 426 -1.15 0.58 -18.77
C ARG A 426 -0.05 1.42 -19.43
N LYS A 427 -0.31 1.94 -20.64
CA LYS A 427 0.70 2.72 -21.37
C LYS A 427 0.99 4.06 -20.70
N LEU A 428 -0.05 4.75 -20.21
CA LEU A 428 0.13 6.02 -19.50
C LEU A 428 0.89 5.81 -18.19
N ALA A 429 0.49 4.83 -17.38
CA ALA A 429 1.17 4.50 -16.12
C ALA A 429 2.66 4.19 -16.34
N MET A 430 3.00 3.43 -17.39
CA MET A 430 4.41 3.15 -17.72
C MET A 430 5.17 4.41 -18.16
N ILE A 431 4.54 5.35 -18.86
CA ILE A 431 5.14 6.65 -19.23
C ILE A 431 5.41 7.47 -17.95
N GLU A 432 4.41 7.62 -17.08
CA GLU A 432 4.52 8.32 -15.80
C GLU A 432 5.67 7.75 -14.97
N MET A 433 5.67 6.43 -14.73
CA MET A 433 6.72 5.77 -13.95
C MET A 433 8.10 5.92 -14.58
N LYS A 434 8.23 5.77 -15.91
CA LYS A 434 9.53 5.92 -16.61
C LYS A 434 10.07 7.34 -16.48
N VAL A 435 9.24 8.35 -16.76
CA VAL A 435 9.63 9.76 -16.73
C VAL A 435 10.01 10.16 -15.30
N VAL A 436 9.15 9.89 -14.32
CA VAL A 436 9.42 10.24 -12.91
C VAL A 436 10.67 9.55 -12.38
N THR A 437 10.84 8.25 -12.64
CA THR A 437 12.02 7.51 -12.17
C THR A 437 13.31 8.04 -12.80
N ALA A 438 13.29 8.38 -14.09
CA ALA A 438 14.45 8.94 -14.75
C ALA A 438 14.83 10.33 -14.19
N CYS A 439 13.83 11.18 -13.96
CA CYS A 439 13.99 12.51 -13.37
C CYS A 439 14.56 12.48 -11.94
N LEU A 440 14.37 11.38 -11.21
CA LEU A 440 14.85 11.21 -9.84
C LEU A 440 16.23 10.56 -9.76
N GLY A 441 16.78 10.09 -10.89
CA GLY A 441 18.11 9.48 -10.95
C GLY A 441 19.27 10.42 -10.58
N GLU A 442 19.04 11.73 -10.50
CA GLU A 442 20.03 12.69 -9.99
C GLU A 442 19.96 12.87 -8.48
N ILE A 443 18.74 12.85 -7.93
CA ILE A 443 18.49 13.12 -6.52
C ILE A 443 18.88 11.86 -5.74
N GLY A 444 19.88 11.97 -4.86
CA GLY A 444 20.15 10.93 -3.88
C GLY A 444 18.96 10.85 -2.93
N VAL A 445 17.95 10.03 -3.24
CA VAL A 445 16.79 9.89 -2.36
C VAL A 445 17.17 9.02 -1.18
N GLN A 446 17.59 9.67 -0.10
CA GLN A 446 17.72 9.01 1.20
C GLN A 446 16.33 8.94 1.85
N LEU A 447 15.61 7.84 1.61
CA LEU A 447 14.39 7.60 2.38
C LEU A 447 14.77 7.45 3.85
N THR A 448 14.19 8.31 4.67
CA THR A 448 14.31 8.22 6.12
C THR A 448 12.94 7.89 6.63
N SER A 449 12.76 6.67 7.16
CA SER A 449 11.54 6.38 7.91
C SER A 449 11.48 7.32 9.12
N ILE A 450 10.28 7.83 9.46
CA ILE A 450 10.06 8.61 10.69
C ILE A 450 10.61 7.86 11.91
N ARG A 451 10.56 6.52 11.89
CA ARG A 451 11.15 5.66 12.91
C ARG A 451 12.69 5.72 12.90
N SER A 452 13.33 5.72 11.73
CA SER A 452 14.78 5.88 11.61
C SER A 452 15.24 7.25 12.08
N LYS A 453 14.47 8.31 11.81
CA LYS A 453 14.74 9.66 12.33
C LYS A 453 14.54 9.71 13.85
N LEU A 454 13.42 9.21 14.37
CA LEU A 454 13.17 9.17 15.82
C LEU A 454 14.24 8.36 16.57
N VAL A 455 14.61 7.19 16.05
CA VAL A 455 15.68 6.36 16.63
C VAL A 455 17.02 7.10 16.55
N LYS A 456 17.34 7.75 15.43
CA LYS A 456 18.56 8.55 15.28
C LYS A 456 18.58 9.74 16.26
N ASP A 457 17.50 10.51 16.34
CA ASP A 457 17.38 11.69 17.20
C ASP A 457 17.47 11.29 18.68
N VAL A 458 16.84 10.17 19.07
CA VAL A 458 16.96 9.60 20.42
C VAL A 458 18.38 9.16 20.72
N CYS A 459 19.04 8.46 19.78
CA CYS A 459 20.44 8.07 19.93
C CYS A 459 21.38 9.29 20.03
N GLU A 460 21.17 10.33 19.23
CA GLU A 460 21.96 11.57 19.27
C GLU A 460 21.76 12.35 20.57
N GLN A 461 20.54 12.41 21.09
CA GLN A 461 20.28 13.02 22.41
C GLN A 461 20.90 12.22 23.55
N LEU A 462 20.79 10.89 23.53
CA LEU A 462 21.45 10.04 24.53
C LEU A 462 22.98 10.22 24.48
N LEU A 463 23.57 10.28 23.29
CA LEU A 463 25.00 10.55 23.12
C LEU A 463 25.40 11.92 23.65
N ARG A 464 24.55 12.94 23.45
CA ARG A 464 24.79 14.28 23.99
C ARG A 464 24.75 14.29 25.52
N ILE A 465 23.77 13.62 26.12
CA ILE A 465 23.64 13.50 27.58
C ILE A 465 24.84 12.73 28.15
N VAL A 466 25.27 11.62 27.55
CA VAL A 466 26.49 10.88 27.94
C VAL A 466 27.71 11.81 27.90
N LYS A 467 27.80 12.67 26.88
CA LYS A 467 28.92 13.60 26.71
C LYS A 467 28.92 14.75 27.73
N GLU A 468 27.74 15.22 28.14
CA GLU A 468 27.56 16.31 29.11
C GLU A 468 27.63 15.81 30.57
N THR A 469 27.26 14.57 30.84
CA THR A 469 27.17 14.00 32.21
C THR A 469 28.27 12.99 32.56
N GLY A 470 28.99 12.48 31.56
CA GLY A 470 30.05 11.47 31.75
C GLY A 470 29.57 10.10 32.21
N THR A 471 28.25 9.87 32.28
CA THR A 471 27.63 8.63 32.78
C THR A 471 27.20 7.74 31.62
N ASP A 472 27.41 6.42 31.73
CA ASP A 472 27.03 5.44 30.71
C ASP A 472 25.53 5.06 30.85
N PHE A 473 24.75 5.32 29.79
CA PHE A 473 23.31 5.10 29.74
C PHE A 473 22.91 3.87 28.89
N GLN A 474 23.83 2.92 28.66
CA GLN A 474 23.61 1.72 27.85
C GLN A 474 22.34 0.93 28.27
N GLU A 475 22.06 0.80 29.57
CA GLU A 475 20.87 0.08 30.06
C GLU A 475 19.56 0.83 29.78
N LEU A 476 19.56 2.16 29.91
CA LEU A 476 18.41 3.01 29.57
C LEU A 476 18.15 2.98 28.06
N ALA A 477 19.20 3.04 27.23
CA ALA A 477 19.08 2.90 25.78
C ALA A 477 18.53 1.52 25.40
N ASN A 478 19.02 0.43 26.01
CA ASN A 478 18.53 -0.93 25.79
C ASN A 478 17.06 -1.13 26.22
N ALA A 479 16.59 -0.38 27.22
CA ALA A 479 15.19 -0.42 27.66
C ALA A 479 14.26 0.45 26.79
N LEU A 480 14.72 1.65 26.41
CA LEU A 480 13.92 2.62 25.67
C LEU A 480 13.87 2.33 24.17
N LEU A 481 14.96 1.90 23.54
CA LEU A 481 15.02 1.70 22.09
C LEU A 481 13.97 0.67 21.59
N PRO A 482 13.78 -0.50 22.23
CA PRO A 482 12.74 -1.45 21.84
C PRO A 482 11.32 -0.89 22.01
N GLN A 483 11.09 -0.10 23.07
CA GLN A 483 9.79 0.54 23.30
C GLN A 483 9.54 1.62 22.26
N ILE A 484 10.48 2.53 22.00
CA ILE A 484 10.37 3.57 20.97
C ILE A 484 10.15 2.96 19.58
N VAL A 485 10.82 1.85 19.29
CA VAL A 485 10.59 1.01 18.11
C VAL A 485 9.16 0.46 18.03
N GLN A 486 8.55 0.16 19.18
CA GLN A 486 7.20 -0.40 19.29
C GLN A 486 6.09 0.68 19.36
N THR A 487 6.36 1.86 19.93
CA THR A 487 5.39 2.97 20.09
C THR A 487 5.37 3.92 18.89
N ALA A 488 6.45 3.99 18.11
CA ALA A 488 6.43 4.70 16.83
C ALA A 488 5.42 4.01 15.90
N ARG A 489 4.34 4.72 15.50
CA ARG A 489 3.31 4.17 14.61
C ARG A 489 3.96 3.58 13.37
N ASN A 490 3.60 2.34 13.06
CA ASN A 490 4.00 1.67 11.83
C ASN A 490 3.39 2.38 10.63
N SER A 491 4.23 2.82 9.70
CA SER A 491 3.99 2.51 8.30
C SER A 491 4.99 1.41 7.91
N SER A 492 4.45 0.27 7.46
CA SER A 492 5.11 -1.00 7.07
C SER A 492 5.40 -2.04 8.17
N PHE A 493 5.02 -3.28 7.83
CA PHE A 493 4.75 -4.44 8.68
C PHE A 493 5.99 -5.12 9.32
N ALA A 494 5.81 -5.65 10.54
CA ALA A 494 6.82 -6.37 11.30
C ALA A 494 6.90 -7.86 10.93
N VAL A 495 8.11 -8.37 10.67
CA VAL A 495 8.37 -9.81 10.55
C VAL A 495 8.80 -10.38 11.91
N ARG A 496 8.07 -11.36 12.44
CA ARG A 496 8.52 -12.24 13.53
C ARG A 496 9.14 -13.50 12.94
N GLN A 497 10.45 -13.72 13.08
CA GLN A 497 11.09 -15.01 12.78
C GLN A 497 12.04 -15.45 13.92
N PRO A 498 12.28 -16.77 14.11
CA PRO A 498 13.02 -17.29 15.25
C PRO A 498 14.54 -17.04 15.16
N GLY A 499 15.12 -16.68 16.31
CA GLY A 499 16.54 -16.62 16.72
C GLY A 499 17.65 -16.57 15.67
N ALA A 500 17.82 -17.63 14.86
CA ALA A 500 18.95 -17.79 13.96
C ALA A 500 18.91 -16.87 12.72
N ARG A 501 17.71 -16.50 12.22
CA ARG A 501 17.57 -15.58 11.07
C ARG A 501 17.72 -14.10 11.47
N LEU A 502 17.52 -13.77 12.74
CA LEU A 502 17.77 -12.43 13.29
C LEU A 502 19.28 -12.13 13.32
N LEU A 503 20.10 -13.12 13.71
CA LEU A 503 21.57 -13.02 13.69
C LEU A 503 22.14 -12.84 12.27
N GLY A 504 21.50 -13.45 11.25
CA GLY A 504 21.85 -13.24 9.85
C GLY A 504 21.58 -11.81 9.36
N LYS A 505 20.47 -11.19 9.77
CA LYS A 505 20.16 -9.78 9.44
C LYS A 505 20.97 -8.77 10.26
N VAL A 506 21.31 -9.10 11.50
CA VAL A 506 22.28 -8.32 12.30
C VAL A 506 23.66 -8.37 11.64
N SER A 507 24.06 -9.51 11.07
CA SER A 507 25.31 -9.64 10.30
C SER A 507 25.37 -8.76 9.05
N GLU A 508 24.24 -8.45 8.41
CA GLU A 508 24.18 -7.50 7.29
C GLU A 508 24.22 -6.04 7.77
N MET A 509 23.58 -5.73 8.92
CA MET A 509 23.69 -4.42 9.58
C MET A 509 25.11 -4.09 10.07
N VAL A 510 25.94 -5.11 10.35
CA VAL A 510 27.29 -4.95 10.90
C VAL A 510 28.36 -4.72 9.82
N ARG A 511 28.00 -4.58 8.54
CA ARG A 511 28.98 -4.19 7.50
C ARG A 511 29.60 -2.81 7.71
N TYR A 512 29.07 -1.99 8.63
CA TYR A 512 29.58 -0.64 8.89
C TYR A 512 30.38 -0.43 10.17
N ASP A 513 30.59 -1.43 11.05
CA ASP A 513 31.49 -1.17 12.19
C ASP A 513 32.13 -2.38 12.86
N LEU A 514 32.86 -3.17 12.06
CA LEU A 514 33.70 -4.28 12.54
C LEU A 514 34.91 -3.81 13.38
N SER A 515 35.26 -2.52 13.35
CA SER A 515 36.34 -1.92 14.15
C SER A 515 35.90 -1.58 15.58
N LEU A 516 34.67 -1.09 15.77
CA LEU A 516 34.14 -0.66 17.06
C LEU A 516 33.64 -1.83 17.91
N MET A 517 32.93 -2.78 17.27
CA MET A 517 32.47 -4.01 17.93
C MET A 517 33.64 -4.86 18.46
N LYS A 518 34.77 -4.90 17.75
CA LYS A 518 35.98 -5.64 18.19
C LYS A 518 36.64 -5.02 19.42
N LYS A 519 36.54 -3.68 19.59
CA LYS A 519 37.05 -2.96 20.77
C LYS A 519 36.13 -3.17 21.99
N ILE A 520 34.82 -3.21 21.77
CA ILE A 520 33.81 -3.40 22.82
C ILE A 520 33.84 -4.84 23.36
N PHE A 521 33.99 -5.84 22.49
CA PHE A 521 34.00 -7.25 22.89
C PHE A 521 35.22 -7.66 23.74
N LEU A 522 36.32 -6.91 23.68
CA LEU A 522 37.54 -7.19 24.45
C LEU A 522 37.48 -6.68 25.91
N GLN A 523 36.40 -6.01 26.33
CA GLN A 523 36.38 -5.25 27.60
C GLN A 523 35.42 -5.70 28.71
N PHE A 524 34.60 -6.74 28.54
CA PHE A 524 33.59 -7.08 29.57
C PHE A 524 33.66 -8.51 30.11
N THR A 525 33.70 -8.62 31.43
CA THR A 525 33.57 -9.85 32.21
C THR A 525 32.59 -9.62 33.37
N GLN A 526 31.50 -10.42 33.41
CA GLN A 526 30.69 -10.85 34.59
C GLN A 526 29.18 -10.47 34.73
N GLU A 527 28.35 -11.50 34.45
CA GLU A 527 27.21 -12.15 35.14
C GLU A 527 26.02 -11.45 35.86
N LYS A 528 25.98 -10.17 36.23
CA LYS A 528 24.85 -9.63 37.06
C LYS A 528 23.59 -9.15 36.29
N VAL A 529 23.34 -9.71 35.11
CA VAL A 529 22.23 -9.36 34.18
C VAL A 529 20.88 -10.03 34.54
N ARG A 530 20.76 -10.69 35.71
CA ARG A 530 19.72 -11.73 35.89
C ARG A 530 18.43 -11.35 36.64
N ILE A 531 18.24 -10.16 37.23
CA ILE A 531 17.08 -9.91 38.13
C ILE A 531 16.48 -8.51 37.93
N LEU A 532 15.78 -8.24 36.82
CA LEU A 532 14.98 -7.00 36.65
C LEU A 532 13.96 -7.12 35.49
N LEU A 533 13.44 -8.33 35.30
CA LEU A 533 12.24 -8.59 34.54
C LEU A 533 11.16 -8.93 35.56
N LEU A 534 10.03 -8.22 35.53
CA LEU A 534 8.82 -8.39 36.36
C LEU A 534 8.70 -7.40 37.54
N ASP A 535 8.32 -6.16 37.27
CA ASP A 535 6.99 -5.72 37.72
C ASP A 535 6.50 -4.54 36.88
N GLN A 536 5.28 -4.67 36.37
CA GLN A 536 4.73 -3.86 35.29
C GLN A 536 4.04 -2.59 35.81
N LEU A 537 4.13 -1.52 34.99
CA LEU A 537 3.04 -0.57 34.67
C LEU A 537 2.37 0.18 35.85
N MET A 538 2.53 1.51 35.90
CA MET A 538 1.45 2.51 36.05
C MET A 538 2.03 3.94 36.08
N ILE A 539 1.53 4.84 35.22
CA ILE A 539 1.94 6.25 35.10
C ILE A 539 1.07 7.13 36.01
N ILE A 540 1.67 8.01 36.83
CA ILE A 540 1.24 9.41 37.09
C ILE A 540 2.50 10.24 37.41
N PHE A 541 2.73 11.36 36.72
CA PHE A 541 3.72 12.38 37.16
C PHE A 541 3.01 13.69 37.48
N VAL A 542 3.20 14.17 38.71
CA VAL A 542 3.05 15.58 39.09
C VAL A 542 4.46 16.03 39.49
N PHE A 543 4.92 17.15 38.95
CA PHE A 543 6.27 17.68 39.22
C PHE A 543 6.21 18.71 40.34
N TRP A 544 7.11 18.57 41.33
CA TRP A 544 7.45 19.59 42.32
C TRP A 544 8.91 20.00 42.13
N SER A 545 9.27 21.21 42.52
CA SER A 545 10.68 21.64 42.56
C SER A 545 11.40 21.05 43.77
N ASP A 546 12.71 20.86 43.65
CA ASP A 546 13.57 20.23 44.68
C ASP A 546 13.41 20.88 46.08
N ASP A 547 13.14 22.20 46.14
CA ASP A 547 12.94 22.94 47.40
C ASP A 547 11.63 22.55 48.14
N GLU A 548 10.60 22.06 47.43
CA GLU A 548 9.34 21.60 48.05
C GLU A 548 9.47 20.19 48.62
N MET A 549 10.39 19.38 48.08
CA MET A 549 10.63 18.01 48.52
C MET A 549 11.40 17.96 49.85
N GLU A 550 12.41 18.82 50.04
CA GLU A 550 13.22 18.83 51.27
C GLU A 550 12.42 19.21 52.51
N MET A 551 11.38 20.05 52.37
CA MET A 551 10.63 20.56 53.53
C MET A 551 9.61 19.55 54.09
N TRP A 552 9.25 18.52 53.33
CA TRP A 552 8.21 17.55 53.71
C TRP A 552 8.66 16.08 53.64
N ASP A 553 9.95 15.84 53.38
CA ASP A 553 10.51 14.52 53.13
C ASP A 553 10.18 13.53 54.26
N SER A 554 10.28 13.96 55.52
CA SER A 554 10.00 13.07 56.66
C SER A 554 8.51 12.75 56.86
N ASP A 555 7.60 13.69 56.58
CA ASP A 555 6.16 13.50 56.77
C ASP A 555 5.55 12.70 55.60
N VAL A 556 6.04 12.92 54.39
CA VAL A 556 5.61 12.19 53.19
C VAL A 556 6.13 10.76 53.21
N LEU A 557 7.39 10.54 53.60
CA LEU A 557 7.96 9.19 53.71
C LEU A 557 7.32 8.40 54.85
N GLU A 558 7.03 9.01 56.00
CA GLU A 558 6.32 8.34 57.11
C GLU A 558 4.85 8.06 56.74
N MET A 559 4.20 8.93 55.97
CA MET A 559 2.84 8.69 55.46
C MET A 559 2.80 7.57 54.41
N ILE A 560 3.78 7.51 53.50
CA ILE A 560 3.94 6.44 52.52
C ILE A 560 4.25 5.12 53.23
N ARG A 561 5.15 5.12 54.21
CA ARG A 561 5.47 3.95 55.02
C ARG A 561 4.24 3.40 55.75
N ARG A 562 3.46 4.26 56.42
CA ARG A 562 2.22 3.86 57.11
C ARG A 562 1.09 3.44 56.16
N GLY A 563 1.04 4.03 54.96
CA GLY A 563 0.08 3.64 53.91
C GLY A 563 0.41 2.32 53.23
N LEU A 564 1.68 1.93 53.21
CA LEU A 564 2.15 0.66 52.65
C LEU A 564 2.01 -0.51 53.64
N GLU A 565 1.95 -0.24 54.94
CA GLU A 565 1.91 -1.29 55.98
C GLU A 565 0.48 -1.68 56.45
N ASP A 566 -0.61 -0.97 56.10
CA ASP A 566 -1.98 -1.35 56.53
C ASP A 566 -3.06 -1.17 55.42
N GLN A 567 -3.73 -2.27 55.04
CA GLN A 567 -4.70 -2.35 53.94
C GLN A 567 -6.15 -2.03 54.36
N SER A 568 -6.36 -0.90 55.01
CA SER A 568 -7.68 -0.51 55.55
C SER A 568 -8.19 0.82 54.98
N ASP A 569 -9.45 0.84 54.51
CA ASP A 569 -10.13 1.99 53.85
C ASP A 569 -10.19 3.28 54.71
N LYS A 570 -9.86 3.20 56.00
CA LYS A 570 -9.77 4.35 56.91
C LYS A 570 -8.68 5.34 56.48
N VAL A 571 -7.54 4.84 55.98
CA VAL A 571 -6.40 5.69 55.58
C VAL A 571 -6.72 6.47 54.30
N ARG A 572 -7.40 5.86 53.33
CA ARG A 572 -7.87 6.55 52.12
C ARG A 572 -8.88 7.66 52.43
N LYS A 573 -9.72 7.46 53.45
CA LYS A 573 -10.69 8.48 53.90
C LYS A 573 -9.99 9.64 54.60
N THR A 574 -9.03 9.38 55.50
CA THR A 574 -8.24 10.42 56.17
C THR A 574 -7.34 11.20 55.21
N ALA A 575 -6.75 10.52 54.21
CA ALA A 575 -5.97 11.17 53.16
C ALA A 575 -6.86 12.09 52.30
N ARG A 576 -8.07 11.65 51.92
CA ARG A 576 -9.04 12.48 51.19
C ARG A 576 -9.56 13.66 52.01
N GLU A 577 -9.86 13.49 53.30
CA GLU A 577 -10.31 14.58 54.18
C GLU A 577 -9.20 15.63 54.41
N THR A 578 -7.95 15.20 54.46
CA THR A 578 -6.78 16.09 54.64
C THR A 578 -6.43 16.84 53.35
N LEU A 579 -6.44 16.17 52.19
CA LEU A 579 -6.30 16.83 50.88
C LEU A 579 -7.43 17.83 50.62
N THR A 580 -8.66 17.51 51.03
CA THR A 580 -9.81 18.43 50.90
C THR A 580 -9.65 19.67 51.78
N ARG A 581 -9.07 19.53 53.00
CA ARG A 581 -8.72 20.67 53.88
C ARG A 581 -7.55 21.49 53.34
N PHE A 582 -6.61 20.88 52.63
CA PHE A 582 -5.47 21.56 52.00
C PHE A 582 -5.92 22.40 50.80
N LEU A 583 -6.80 21.87 49.96
CA LEU A 583 -7.34 22.57 48.78
C LEU A 583 -8.32 23.71 49.09
N THR A 584 -8.89 23.78 50.30
CA THR A 584 -9.84 24.84 50.70
C THR A 584 -9.18 26.00 51.47
N ARG A 585 -7.85 25.98 51.64
CA ARG A 585 -7.09 27.07 52.29
C ARG A 585 -6.06 27.76 51.38
N CYS A 586 -6.00 27.39 50.10
CA CYS A 586 -5.28 28.12 49.05
C CYS A 586 -6.24 29.00 48.26
#